data_AF-D3A9G5-F1
#
_entry.id   AF-D3A9G5-F1
#
_cell.length_a   1.000
_cell.length_b   1.000
_cell.length_c   1.000
_cell.angle_alpha   90.00
_cell.angle_beta   90.00
_cell.angle_gamma   90.00
#
_symmetry.space_group_name_H-M   'P 1'
#
loop_
_entity.id
_entity.type
_entity.pdbx_description
1 polymer ?
#
loop_
_entity_poly.entity_id
_entity_poly.type
_entity_poly.pdbx_seq_one_letter_code
_entity_poly.pdbx_strand_id
1 'polypeptide(L)'
;MLADTKHAFGLEAVNGAEILIHIGLDTVEFNGMGFTALKAVNDRVKKGTPVIKLDREYFQSRNACLITPVIISNGTNYRFELENIGKKVVAKESVVIRFQ
;
A
#
# COMPACT_ATOMS: atom_id res chain seq x y z
N MET A 1 -6.84 -0.17 -9.18
CA MET A 1 -6.42 1.18 -9.66
C MET A 1 -4.93 1.38 -9.45
N LEU A 2 -4.30 2.29 -10.20
CA LEU A 2 -2.92 2.77 -9.96
C LEU A 2 -2.89 4.28 -10.19
N ALA A 3 -2.47 5.08 -9.21
CA ALA A 3 -2.42 6.53 -9.34
C ALA A 3 -1.46 6.98 -10.45
N ASP A 4 -1.69 8.13 -11.06
CA ASP A 4 -0.85 8.65 -12.14
C ASP A 4 0.59 8.88 -11.68
N THR A 5 0.76 9.48 -10.50
CA THR A 5 2.05 9.67 -9.84
C THR A 5 2.53 8.45 -9.06
N LYS A 6 1.91 7.27 -9.22
CA LYS A 6 2.35 5.97 -8.68
C LYS A 6 2.51 5.87 -7.15
N HIS A 7 2.12 6.90 -6.41
CA HIS A 7 2.18 6.96 -4.94
C HIS A 7 1.11 6.10 -4.26
N ALA A 8 0.03 5.75 -4.96
CA ALA A 8 -1.04 4.94 -4.43
C ALA A 8 -1.52 3.89 -5.44
N PHE A 9 -1.99 2.76 -4.93
CA PHE A 9 -2.59 1.70 -5.73
C PHE A 9 -3.68 0.98 -4.93
N GLY A 10 -4.67 0.46 -5.66
CA GLY A 10 -5.76 -0.33 -5.10
C GLY A 10 -5.64 -1.78 -5.52
N LEU A 11 -5.93 -2.69 -4.60
CA LEU A 11 -6.05 -4.12 -4.80
C LEU A 11 -7.49 -4.56 -4.58
N GLU A 12 -7.95 -5.51 -5.39
CA GLU A 12 -9.18 -6.24 -5.14
C GLU A 12 -8.80 -7.67 -4.73
N ALA A 13 -9.24 -8.06 -3.53
CA ALA A 13 -9.02 -9.41 -3.03
C ALA A 13 -10.09 -10.36 -3.57
N VAL A 14 -9.80 -11.67 -3.56
CA VAL A 14 -10.72 -12.70 -4.07
C VAL A 14 -12.06 -12.72 -3.34
N ASN A 15 -12.10 -12.30 -2.08
CA ASN A 15 -13.33 -12.16 -1.30
C ASN A 15 -14.10 -10.85 -1.57
N GLY A 16 -13.69 -10.05 -2.57
CA GLY A 16 -14.32 -8.78 -2.92
C GLY A 16 -13.85 -7.59 -2.08
N ALA A 17 -12.87 -7.74 -1.19
CA ALA A 17 -12.38 -6.62 -0.41
C ALA A 17 -11.53 -5.68 -1.27
N GLU A 18 -11.81 -4.38 -1.16
CA GLU A 18 -11.08 -3.34 -1.86
C GLU A 18 -10.06 -2.71 -0.91
N ILE A 19 -8.79 -2.87 -1.21
CA ILE A 19 -7.67 -2.42 -0.36
C ILE A 19 -6.95 -1.28 -1.07
N LEU A 20 -6.93 -0.10 -0.46
CA LEU A 20 -6.15 1.04 -0.90
C LEU A 20 -4.85 1.15 -0.11
N ILE A 21 -3.73 1.22 -0.83
CA ILE A 21 -2.41 1.49 -0.26
C ILE A 21 -1.97 2.87 -0.76
N HIS A 22 -1.78 3.81 0.17
CA HIS A 22 -1.31 5.16 -0.11
C HIS A 22 0.08 5.35 0.50
N ILE A 23 1.12 5.51 -0.30
CA ILE A 23 2.51 5.47 0.17
C ILE A 23 2.97 6.86 0.56
N GLY A 24 3.09 7.10 1.87
CA GLY A 24 3.45 8.40 2.42
C GLY A 24 2.28 9.37 2.52
N LEU A 25 2.50 10.53 3.15
CA LEU A 25 1.57 11.66 3.18
C LEU A 25 2.03 12.72 2.17
N ASP A 26 1.08 13.30 1.43
CA ASP A 26 1.29 14.33 0.40
C ASP A 26 2.32 13.95 -0.69
N THR A 27 2.62 12.67 -0.85
CA THR A 27 3.63 12.19 -1.79
C THR A 27 3.24 12.33 -3.27
N VAL A 28 1.99 12.68 -3.54
CA VAL A 28 1.54 13.11 -4.87
C VAL A 28 2.35 14.31 -5.38
N GLU A 29 2.81 15.19 -4.49
CA GLU A 29 3.60 16.39 -4.82
C GLU A 29 4.95 16.07 -5.46
N PHE A 30 5.47 14.86 -5.28
CA PHE A 30 6.71 14.41 -5.94
C PHE A 30 6.52 14.02 -7.40
N ASN A 31 5.31 14.15 -7.96
CA ASN A 31 5.02 13.96 -9.39
C ASN A 31 5.53 12.61 -9.94
N GLY A 32 5.48 11.56 -9.12
CA GLY A 32 5.94 10.21 -9.48
C GLY A 32 7.44 9.96 -9.35
N MET A 33 8.23 10.97 -9.03
CA MET A 33 9.66 10.78 -8.72
C MET A 33 9.83 9.92 -7.47
N GLY A 34 10.83 9.05 -7.48
CA GLY A 34 11.10 8.10 -6.41
C GLY A 34 10.17 6.88 -6.38
N PHE A 35 9.16 6.82 -7.25
CA PHE A 35 8.31 5.65 -7.43
C PHE A 35 8.63 4.94 -8.75
N THR A 36 8.59 3.61 -8.74
CA THR A 36 8.63 2.80 -9.96
C THR A 36 7.55 1.72 -9.87
N ALA A 37 6.60 1.76 -10.80
CA ALA A 37 5.59 0.71 -10.89
C ALA A 37 6.20 -0.57 -11.44
N LEU A 38 6.03 -1.67 -10.72
CA LEU A 38 6.49 -3.01 -11.11
C LEU A 38 5.35 -3.87 -11.68
N LYS A 39 4.12 -3.34 -11.59
CA LYS A 39 2.88 -3.97 -12.05
C LYS A 39 1.98 -2.96 -12.73
N ALA A 40 1.19 -3.45 -13.69
CA ALA A 40 0.19 -2.69 -14.39
C ALA A 40 -1.19 -2.82 -13.72
N VAL A 41 -2.11 -1.93 -14.09
CA VAL A 41 -3.52 -2.08 -13.71
C VAL A 41 -4.05 -3.39 -14.26
N ASN A 42 -4.87 -4.08 -13.47
CA ASN A 42 -5.46 -5.40 -13.75
C ASN A 42 -4.49 -6.59 -13.70
N ASP A 43 -3.21 -6.39 -13.34
CA ASP A 43 -2.30 -7.51 -13.09
C ASP A 43 -2.78 -8.34 -11.88
N ARG A 44 -2.77 -9.67 -12.04
CA ARG A 44 -2.98 -10.59 -10.92
C ARG A 44 -1.72 -10.67 -10.06
N VAL A 45 -1.89 -10.51 -8.76
CA VAL A 45 -0.79 -10.59 -7.78
C VAL A 45 -1.13 -11.60 -6.68
N LYS A 46 -0.10 -12.07 -5.98
CA LYS A 46 -0.25 -12.90 -4.78
C LYS A 46 0.53 -12.28 -3.62
N LYS A 47 0.30 -12.79 -2.41
CA LYS A 47 1.05 -12.37 -1.22
C LYS A 47 2.55 -12.37 -1.50
N GLY A 48 3.18 -11.21 -1.31
CA GLY A 48 4.62 -11.00 -1.48
C GLY A 48 5.08 -10.63 -2.90
N THR A 49 4.19 -10.52 -3.87
CA THR A 49 4.50 -9.92 -5.17
C THR A 49 4.78 -8.41 -5.00
N PRO A 50 5.96 -7.90 -5.41
CA PRO A 50 6.23 -6.47 -5.42
C PRO A 50 5.32 -5.72 -6.41
N VAL A 51 4.78 -4.57 -6.00
CA VAL A 51 3.87 -3.74 -6.82
C VAL A 51 4.51 -2.38 -7.16
N ILE A 52 5.02 -1.67 -6.16
CA ILE A 52 5.76 -0.42 -6.31
C ILE A 52 7.15 -0.59 -5.70
N LYS A 53 8.19 -0.14 -6.40
CA LYS A 53 9.51 0.09 -5.84
C LYS A 53 9.61 1.57 -5.42
N LEU A 54 10.14 1.79 -4.23
CA LEU A 54 10.33 3.11 -3.63
C LEU A 54 11.82 3.41 -3.49
N ASP A 55 12.26 4.58 -3.95
CA ASP A 55 13.57 5.14 -3.65
C ASP A 55 13.52 5.83 -2.28
N ARG A 56 13.92 5.12 -1.24
CA ARG A 56 13.90 5.63 0.14
C ARG A 56 14.83 6.83 0.34
N GLU A 57 15.98 6.84 -0.31
CA GLU A 57 16.97 7.91 -0.18
C GLU A 57 16.43 9.21 -0.80
N TYR A 58 15.76 9.11 -1.95
CA TYR A 58 15.05 10.23 -2.57
C TYR A 58 14.03 10.89 -1.63
N PHE A 59 13.22 10.09 -0.92
CA PHE A 59 12.21 10.62 0.00
C PHE A 59 12.81 11.13 1.32
N GLN A 60 13.80 10.44 1.87
CA GLN A 60 14.48 10.84 3.11
C GLN A 60 15.22 12.17 2.95
N SER A 61 15.93 12.37 1.84
CA SER A 61 16.61 13.64 1.52
C SER A 61 15.65 14.84 1.39
N ARG A 62 14.34 14.59 1.25
CA ARG A 62 13.29 15.62 1.15
C ARG A 62 12.41 15.70 2.39
N ASN A 63 12.77 15.01 3.47
CA ASN A 63 11.98 14.91 4.70
C ASN A 63 10.53 14.47 4.47
N ALA A 64 10.29 13.64 3.44
CA ALA A 64 8.95 13.17 3.12
C ALA A 64 8.42 12.23 4.21
N CYS A 65 7.16 12.41 4.60
CA CYS A 65 6.50 11.50 5.54
C CYS A 65 6.14 10.20 4.82
N LEU A 66 6.78 9.09 5.17
CA LEU A 66 6.52 7.76 4.58
C LEU A 66 5.51 6.91 5.36
N ILE A 67 4.73 7.53 6.26
CA ILE A 67 3.57 6.87 6.85
C ILE A 67 2.64 6.44 5.72
N THR A 68 2.36 5.13 5.64
CA THR A 68 1.66 4.52 4.51
C THR A 68 0.31 4.01 4.98
N PRO A 69 -0.79 4.76 4.78
CA PRO A 69 -2.13 4.25 5.02
C PRO A 69 -2.42 2.98 4.21
N VAL A 70 -3.01 2.00 4.90
CA VAL A 70 -3.58 0.79 4.31
C VAL A 70 -5.04 0.74 4.74
N ILE A 71 -5.95 0.86 3.78
CA ILE A 71 -7.38 1.09 4.03
C ILE A 71 -8.17 0.02 3.29
N ILE A 72 -9.21 -0.52 3.92
CA ILE A 72 -10.21 -1.36 3.26
C ILE A 72 -11.42 -0.47 2.99
N SER A 73 -11.60 -0.02 1.74
CA SER A 73 -12.58 1.03 1.38
C SER A 73 -14.02 0.58 1.54
N ASN A 74 -14.31 -0.69 1.25
CA ASN A 74 -15.61 -1.31 1.47
C ASN A 74 -15.69 -2.06 2.82
N GLY A 75 -15.00 -1.54 3.83
CA GLY A 75 -14.76 -2.22 5.10
C GLY A 75 -16.02 -2.54 5.93
N THR A 76 -17.12 -1.80 5.74
CA THR A 76 -18.38 -2.03 6.47
C THR A 76 -18.98 -3.42 6.24
N ASN A 77 -18.53 -4.12 5.19
CA ASN A 77 -19.01 -5.45 4.83
C ASN A 77 -18.23 -6.58 5.52
N TYR A 78 -17.21 -6.26 6.31
CA TYR A 78 -16.28 -7.23 6.90
C TYR A 78 -16.15 -7.06 8.41
N ARG A 79 -15.81 -8.15 9.10
CA ARG A 79 -15.39 -8.11 10.51
C ARG A 79 -13.87 -8.04 10.59
N PHE A 80 -13.35 -7.13 11.41
CA PHE A 80 -11.90 -6.91 11.54
C PHE A 80 -11.33 -7.51 12.81
N GLU A 81 -10.15 -8.10 12.66
CA GLU A 81 -9.24 -8.41 13.76
C GLU A 81 -7.89 -7.76 13.45
N LEU A 82 -7.44 -6.89 14.35
CA LEU A 82 -6.18 -6.18 14.22
C LEU A 82 -5.07 -6.96 14.92
N GLU A 83 -3.95 -7.15 14.23
CA GLU A 83 -2.77 -7.81 14.78
C GLU A 83 -1.56 -6.87 14.76
N ASN A 84 -0.60 -7.10 15.66
CA ASN A 84 0.67 -6.39 15.69
C ASN A 84 0.56 -4.85 15.83
N ILE A 85 -0.50 -4.36 16.47
CA ILE A 85 -0.65 -2.94 16.81
C ILE A 85 0.52 -2.47 17.68
N GLY A 86 1.14 -1.36 17.28
CA GLY A 86 2.29 -0.76 17.96
C GLY A 86 3.59 -1.57 17.83
N LYS A 87 3.61 -2.65 17.04
CA LYS A 87 4.80 -3.50 16.86
C LYS A 87 5.45 -3.26 15.49
N LYS A 88 6.74 -3.61 15.40
CA LYS A 88 7.42 -3.71 14.11
C LYS A 88 6.87 -4.91 13.35
N VAL A 89 6.63 -4.73 12.05
CA VAL A 89 6.12 -5.77 11.14
C VAL A 89 7.08 -6.00 10.00
N VAL A 90 7.14 -7.25 9.52
CA VAL A 90 8.02 -7.67 8.44
C VAL A 90 7.18 -8.00 7.21
N ALA A 91 7.52 -7.38 6.08
CA ALA A 91 6.84 -7.62 4.82
C ALA A 91 6.83 -9.12 4.47
N LYS A 92 5.69 -9.61 3.97
CA LYS A 92 5.43 -11.04 3.63
C LYS A 92 5.27 -11.99 4.83
N GLU A 93 5.62 -11.58 6.04
CA GLU A 93 5.58 -12.44 7.22
C GLU A 93 4.46 -12.04 8.16
N SER A 94 4.50 -10.82 8.71
CA SER A 94 3.55 -10.34 9.70
C SER A 94 2.16 -10.09 9.13
N VAL A 95 1.14 -10.46 9.89
CA VAL A 95 -0.26 -10.09 9.63
C VAL A 95 -0.56 -8.79 10.36
N VAL A 96 -1.22 -7.84 9.70
CA VAL A 96 -1.60 -6.55 10.31
C VAL A 96 -3.10 -6.46 10.55
N ILE A 97 -3.89 -7.03 9.64
CA ILE A 97 -5.35 -7.02 9.68
C ILE A 97 -5.81 -8.36 9.13
N ARG A 98 -6.72 -9.03 9.83
CA ARG A 98 -7.59 -10.06 9.25
C ARG A 98 -8.97 -9.47 9.05
N PHE A 99 -9.59 -9.82 7.94
CA PHE A 99 -10.95 -9.43 7.61
C PHE A 99 -11.66 -10.57 6.91
N GLN A 100 -12.91 -10.80 7.27
CA GLN A 100 -13.79 -11.85 6.74
C GLN A 100 -15.23 -11.37 6.65
#